data_AF-A0A330LMQ4-F1
#
_entry.id   AF-A0A330LMQ4-F1
#
_cell.length_a   1.000
_cell.length_b   1.000
_cell.length_c   1.000
_cell.angle_alpha   90.00
_cell.angle_beta   90.00
_cell.angle_gamma   90.00
#
_symmetry.space_group_name_H-M   'P 1'
#
loop_
_entity.id
_entity.type
_entity.pdbx_description
1 polymer ?
#
loop_
_entity_poly.entity_id
_entity_poly.type
_entity_poly.pdbx_seq_one_letter_code
_entity_poly.pdbx_strand_id
1 'polypeptide(L)' 'MTSSNGETVRQLTLAGNGIACLSGFMVKKDIEEGRLVALLEPEKLINTGREQINAVFYKSSSVAKRISAFIDFIQPKISL' A
#
# COMPACT_ATOMS: atom_id res chain seq x y z
N MET A 1 9.42 -1.78 -19.45
CA MET A 1 8.09 -1.15 -19.43
C MET A 1 8.00 -0.26 -18.20
N THR A 2 7.42 0.93 -18.31
CA THR A 2 7.25 1.85 -17.19
C THR A 2 5.76 2.18 -17.05
N SER A 3 5.28 2.29 -15.82
CA SER A 3 3.93 2.75 -15.52
C SER A 3 3.98 3.76 -14.38
N SER A 4 3.10 4.74 -14.41
CA SER A 4 2.93 5.74 -13.36
C SER A 4 1.99 5.28 -12.24
N ASN A 5 1.48 4.04 -12.31
CA ASN A 5 0.55 3.49 -11.33
C ASN A 5 1.09 2.16 -10.75
N GLY A 6 1.27 2.10 -9.44
CA GLY A 6 1.74 0.91 -8.74
C GLY A 6 0.84 -0.31 -8.94
N GLU A 7 -0.48 -0.13 -9.08
CA GLU A 7 -1.40 -1.26 -9.33
C GLU A 7 -1.19 -1.85 -10.74
N THR A 8 -0.95 -1.00 -11.74
CA THR A 8 -0.62 -1.49 -13.08
C THR A 8 0.69 -2.28 -13.06
N VAL A 9 1.70 -1.79 -12.35
CA VAL A 9 2.97 -2.51 -12.17
C VAL A 9 2.73 -3.86 -11.48
N ARG A 10 1.93 -3.89 -10.41
CA ARG A 10 1.56 -5.13 -9.69
C ARG A 10 0.91 -6.16 -10.61
N GLN A 11 -0.07 -5.76 -11.41
CA GLN A 11 -0.75 -6.65 -12.36
C GLN A 11 0.22 -7.18 -13.43
N LEU A 12 1.14 -6.35 -13.92
CA LEU A 12 2.16 -6.77 -14.88
C LEU A 12 3.11 -7.82 -14.27
N THR A 13 3.54 -7.63 -13.03
CA THR A 13 4.37 -8.60 -12.30
C THR A 13 3.62 -9.92 -12.07
N LEU A 14 2.35 -9.86 -11.66
CA LEU A 14 1.49 -11.05 -11.50
C LEU A 14 1.30 -11.81 -12.83
N ALA A 15 1.25 -11.09 -13.95
CA ALA A 15 1.19 -11.68 -15.28
C ALA A 15 2.56 -12.18 -15.80
N GLY A 16 3.61 -12.14 -14.99
CA GLY A 16 4.94 -12.66 -15.33
C GLY A 16 5.79 -11.74 -16.20
N ASN A 17 5.47 -10.44 -16.29
CA ASN A 17 6.21 -9.49 -17.13
C ASN A 17 7.53 -8.99 -16.50
N GLY A 18 7.98 -9.57 -15.38
CA GLY A 18 9.27 -9.29 -14.75
C GLY A 18 9.18 -9.05 -13.24
N ILE A 19 10.18 -8.35 -12.71
CA ILE A 19 10.35 -8.03 -11.29
C ILE A 19 9.92 -6.59 -11.03
N ALA A 20 9.28 -6.33 -9.88
CA ALA A 20 8.91 -4.99 -9.44
C ALA A 20 9.27 -4.75 -7.97
N CYS A 21 9.55 -3.49 -7.63
CA CYS A 21 9.69 -3.02 -6.26
C CYS A 21 8.44 -2.21 -5.90
N LEU A 22 7.64 -2.72 -4.96
CA LEU A 22 6.35 -2.15 -4.56
C LEU A 22 6.23 -2.12 -3.04
N SER A 23 5.40 -1.22 -2.51
CA SER A 23 5.14 -1.11 -1.09
C SER A 23 4.49 -2.39 -0.54
N GLY A 24 4.92 -2.82 0.65
CA GLY A 24 4.53 -4.11 1.23
C GLY A 24 3.02 -4.34 1.29
N PHE A 25 2.24 -3.33 1.68
CA PHE A 25 0.78 -3.43 1.76
C PHE A 25 0.10 -3.79 0.43
N MET A 26 0.72 -3.46 -0.72
CA MET A 26 0.16 -3.77 -2.04
C MET A 26 0.32 -5.24 -2.41
N VAL A 27 1.46 -5.84 -2.06
CA VAL A 27 1.87 -7.18 -2.51
C VAL A 27 1.81 -8.24 -1.42
N LYS A 28 1.59 -7.85 -0.15
CA LYS A 28 1.55 -8.75 1.01
C LYS A 28 0.61 -9.93 0.78
N LYS A 29 -0.62 -9.66 0.34
CA LYS A 29 -1.61 -10.71 0.05
C LYS A 29 -1.18 -11.65 -1.07
N ASP A 30 -0.52 -11.13 -2.11
CA ASP A 30 -0.06 -11.98 -3.21
C ASP A 30 1.10 -12.88 -2.80
N ILE A 31 1.97 -12.40 -1.92
CA ILE A 31 3.06 -13.18 -1.35
C ILE A 31 2.48 -14.26 -0.41
N GLU A 32 1.53 -13.91 0.45
CA GLU A 32 0.83 -14.86 1.34
C GLU A 32 0.09 -15.96 0.55
N GLU A 33 -0.49 -15.61 -0.60
CA GLU A 33 -1.15 -16.56 -1.51
C GLU A 33 -0.18 -17.28 -2.47
N GLY A 34 1.13 -17.01 -2.39
CA GLY A 34 2.15 -17.63 -3.23
C GLY A 34 2.14 -17.20 -4.71
N ARG A 35 1.40 -16.15 -5.06
CA ARG A 35 1.32 -15.58 -6.42
C ARG A 35 2.54 -14.72 -6.74
N LEU A 36 3.17 -14.13 -5.72
CA LEU A 36 4.44 -13.40 -5.83
C LEU A 36 5.48 -13.99 -4.89
N VAL A 37 6.74 -13.87 -5.26
CA VAL A 37 7.88 -14.31 -4.45
C VAL A 37 8.74 -13.09 -4.11
N ALA A 38 9.09 -12.96 -2.84
CA ALA A 38 10.00 -11.91 -2.39
C ALA A 38 11.43 -12.20 -2.87
N LEU A 39 12.08 -11.19 -3.44
CA LEU A 39 13.45 -11.28 -3.97
C LEU A 39 14.37 -10.38 -3.15
N LEU A 40 15.65 -10.75 -3.09
CA LEU A 40 16.72 -9.96 -2.44
C LEU A 40 16.46 -9.65 -0.96
N GLU A 41 15.71 -10.50 -0.25
CA GLU A 41 15.44 -10.32 1.19
C GLU A 41 16.71 -10.14 2.06
N PRO A 42 17.87 -10.80 1.78
CA PRO A 42 19.09 -10.57 2.55
C PRO A 42 19.68 -9.16 2.42
N GLU A 43 19.41 -8.47 1.31
CA GLU A 43 19.92 -7.13 0.99
C GLU A 43 18.90 -6.03 1.31
N LYS A 44 17.72 -6.43 1.80
CA LYS A 44 16.62 -5.52 2.10
C LYS A 44 17.01 -4.61 3.26
N LEU A 45 17.04 -3.31 2.99
CA LEU A 45 17.25 -2.29 4.01
C LEU A 45 16.05 -2.30 4.97
N ILE A 46 16.30 -2.71 6.21
CA ILE A 46 15.33 -2.65 7.31
C ILE A 46 15.39 -1.21 7.86
N ASN A 47 14.24 -0.59 8.13
CA ASN A 47 14.09 0.79 8.62
C ASN A 47 14.25 1.93 7.58
N THR A 48 13.80 1.74 6.35
CA THR A 48 13.74 2.82 5.33
C THR A 48 12.74 3.95 5.63
N GLY A 49 12.16 4.00 6.84
CA GLY A 49 11.02 4.86 7.17
C GLY A 49 9.75 4.33 6.50
N ARG A 50 8.78 3.85 7.29
CA ARG A 50 7.48 3.49 6.73
C ARG A 50 6.85 4.75 6.12
N GLU A 51 6.39 4.66 4.88
CA GLU A 51 5.59 5.72 4.28
C GLU A 51 4.32 5.92 5.13
N GLN A 52 4.18 7.11 5.69
CA GLN A 52 3.02 7.45 6.51
C GLN A 52 1.81 7.68 5.60
N ILE A 53 0.74 6.93 5.82
CA ILE A 53 -0.55 7.19 5.18
C ILE A 53 -1.36 8.12 6.08
N ASN A 54 -1.74 9.28 5.54
CA ASN A 54 -2.47 10.32 6.24
C ASN A 54 -3.84 10.55 5.60
N ALA A 55 -4.88 10.71 6.41
CA ALA A 55 -6.17 11.22 5.96
C ALA A 55 -6.16 12.76 6.02
N VAL A 56 -6.29 13.42 4.88
CA VAL A 56 -6.25 14.89 4.78
C VAL A 56 -7.64 15.45 4.53
N PHE A 57 -8.09 16.37 5.39
CA PHE A 57 -9.40 17.03 5.30
C PHE A 57 -9.33 18.45 5.85
N TYR A 58 -10.21 19.34 5.37
CA TYR A 58 -10.26 20.72 5.85
C TYR A 58 -10.76 20.78 7.29
N LYS A 59 -10.09 21.60 8.10
CA LYS A 59 -10.55 21.98 9.43
C LYS A 59 -11.59 23.11 9.30
N SER A 60 -12.81 22.79 8.85
CA SER A 60 -13.93 23.71 9.08
C SER A 60 -14.26 23.69 10.58
N SER A 61 -14.81 24.79 11.10
CA SER A 61 -15.06 25.08 12.52
C SER A 61 -15.89 24.03 13.29
N SER A 62 -16.38 22.99 12.62
CA SER A 62 -16.72 21.70 13.20
C SER A 62 -16.45 20.61 12.15
N VAL A 63 -15.67 19.58 12.49
CA VAL A 63 -15.54 18.40 11.61
C VAL A 63 -16.94 17.83 11.45
N ALA A 64 -17.47 17.84 10.22
CA ALA A 64 -18.80 17.32 9.95
C ALA A 64 -18.87 15.88 10.47
N LYS A 65 -19.90 15.52 11.25
CA LYS A 65 -20.03 14.20 11.88
C LYS A 65 -19.79 13.02 10.92
N ARG A 66 -20.13 13.19 9.64
CA ARG A 66 -19.87 12.21 8.57
C ARG A 66 -18.38 11.90 8.33
N ILE A 67 -17.51 12.89 8.47
CA ILE A 67 -16.05 12.75 8.27
C ILE A 67 -15.47 11.97 9.44
N SER A 68 -15.79 12.36 10.68
CA SER A 68 -15.36 11.62 11.87
C SER A 68 -15.85 10.17 11.83
N ALA A 69 -17.14 9.94 11.54
CA ALA A 69 -17.69 8.60 11.42
C ALA A 69 -16.98 7.75 10.34
N PHE A 70 -16.58 8.36 9.23
CA PHE A 70 -15.81 7.66 8.19
C PHE A 70 -14.39 7.32 8.65
N ILE A 71 -13.70 8.26 9.30
CA ILE A 71 -12.35 8.05 9.84
C ILE A 71 -12.39 6.91 10.88
N ASP A 72 -13.32 6.97 11.83
CA ASP A 72 -13.49 5.96 12.89
C ASP A 72 -13.77 4.57 12.29
N PHE A 73 -14.50 4.51 11.18
CA PHE A 73 -14.80 3.26 10.47
C PHE A 73 -13.61 2.70 9.68
N ILE A 74 -12.84 3.55 9.00
CA ILE A 74 -11.78 3.11 8.09
C ILE A 74 -10.47 2.85 8.82
N GLN A 75 -10.18 3.59 9.89
CA GLN A 75 -8.94 3.48 10.67
C GLN A 75 -8.61 2.04 11.11
N PRO A 76 -9.53 1.25 11.70
CA PRO A 76 -9.23 -0.13 12.08
C PRO A 76 -9.14 -1.10 10.90
N LYS A 77 -9.60 -0.71 9.71
CA LYS A 77 -9.62 -1.56 8.50
C LYS A 77 -8.38 -1.39 7.62
N ILE A 78 -7.57 -0.37 7.86
CA ILE A 78 -6.32 -0.15 7.15
C ILE A 78 -5.22 -0.92 7.88
N SER A 79 -4.83 -2.07 7.31
CA SER A 79 -3.61 -2.78 7.70
C SER A 79 -2.50 -2.46 6.71
N LEU A 80 -1.39 -1.90 7.21
CA LEU A 80 -0.17 -1.61 6.44
C LEU A 80 0.89 -2.70 6.62
#